data_AF-A0A3C0RD95-F1
#
_entry.id   AF-A0A3C0RD95-F1
#
_cell.length_a   1.000
_cell.length_b   1.000
_cell.length_c   1.000
_cell.angle_alpha   90.00
_cell.angle_beta   90.00
_cell.angle_gamma   90.00
#
_symmetry.space_group_name_H-M   'P 1'
#
loop_
_entity.id
_entity.type
_entity.pdbx_description
1 polymer ?
#
loop_
_entity_poly.entity_id
_entity_poly.type
_entity_poly.pdbx_seq_one_letter_code
_entity_poly.pdbx_strand_id
1 'polypeptide(L)' 'MAKLPIDDSDKFCQWLLESFEHNGQTVMLAPATGFYGTAGLGRQEVRLAYVLNIESIHAAMDCLEAALKVYPGRQ' A
#
# COMPACT_ATOMS: atom_id res chain seq x y z
N MET A 1 2.03 12.19 -3.21
CA MET A 1 1.85 10.72 -3.09
C MET A 1 3.12 10.12 -2.50
N ALA A 2 3.02 8.97 -1.82
CA ALA A 2 4.20 8.24 -1.36
C ALA A 2 4.59 7.23 -2.44
N LYS A 3 5.88 7.14 -2.79
CA LYS A 3 6.41 6.14 -3.72
C LYS A 3 6.92 4.93 -2.95
N LEU A 4 6.47 3.74 -3.35
CA LEU A 4 6.82 2.46 -2.72
C LEU A 4 7.74 1.63 -3.65
N PRO A 5 8.56 0.73 -3.07
CA PRO A 5 9.42 -0.19 -3.81
C PRO A 5 8.61 -1.36 -4.39
N ILE A 6 7.68 -1.09 -5.30
CA ILE A 6 6.74 -2.07 -5.89
C ILE A 6 6.66 -1.89 -7.40
N ASP A 7 6.25 -2.93 -8.12
CA ASP A 7 6.08 -2.92 -9.57
C ASP A 7 4.80 -2.21 -10.05
N ASP A 8 3.74 -2.28 -9.24
CA ASP A 8 2.39 -1.85 -9.57
C ASP A 8 1.55 -1.58 -8.30
N SER A 9 1.08 -0.35 -8.12
CA SER A 9 0.30 0.07 -6.95
C SER A 9 -1.09 -0.54 -6.93
N ASP A 10 -1.73 -0.78 -8.07
CA ASP A 10 -3.04 -1.42 -8.12
C ASP A 10 -2.95 -2.88 -7.66
N LYS A 11 -1.97 -3.63 -8.19
CA LYS A 11 -1.73 -5.02 -7.79
C LYS A 11 -1.33 -5.16 -6.33
N PHE A 12 -0.46 -4.27 -5.85
CA PHE A 12 -0.04 -4.28 -4.46
C PHE A 12 -1.23 -4.02 -3.52
N CYS A 13 -2.07 -3.03 -3.82
CA CYS A 13 -3.27 -2.73 -3.02
C CYS A 13 -4.25 -3.91 -3.00
N GLN A 14 -4.46 -4.58 -4.13
CA GLN A 14 -5.30 -5.77 -4.20
C GLN A 14 -4.71 -6.93 -3.37
N TRP A 15 -3.42 -7.22 -3.56
CA TRP A 15 -2.73 -8.30 -2.87
C TRP A 15 -2.74 -8.13 -1.35
N LEU A 16 -2.61 -6.89 -0.85
CA LEU A 16 -2.73 -6.58 0.57
C LEU A 16 -4.06 -7.09 1.17
N LEU A 17 -5.16 -6.99 0.43
CA LEU A 17 -6.49 -7.35 0.93
C LEU A 17 -6.83 -8.84 0.71
N GLU A 18 -6.31 -9.44 -0.35
CA GLU A 18 -6.67 -10.81 -0.75
C GLU A 18 -5.70 -11.89 -0.25
N SER A 19 -4.43 -11.54 -0.02
CA SER A 19 -3.35 -12.52 0.09
C SER A 19 -2.32 -12.20 1.17
N PHE A 20 -2.47 -11.10 1.90
CA PHE A 20 -1.56 -10.71 2.95
C PHE A 20 -2.29 -10.48 4.27
N GLU A 21 -1.65 -10.95 5.34
CA GLU A 21 -2.08 -10.69 6.71
C GLU A 21 -0.83 -10.57 7.59
N HIS A 22 -0.88 -9.64 8.54
CA HIS A 22 0.08 -9.49 9.62
C HIS A 22 -0.67 -9.45 10.95
N ASN A 23 -0.50 -10.48 11.79
CA ASN A 23 -1.15 -10.59 13.10
C ASN A 23 -2.69 -10.47 13.04
N GLY A 24 -3.38 -11.12 12.09
CA GLY A 24 -4.83 -10.99 11.95
C GLY A 24 -5.30 -9.70 11.28
N GLN A 25 -4.39 -8.88 10.76
CA GLN A 25 -4.68 -7.55 10.24
C GLN A 25 -4.07 -7.31 8.86
N THR A 26 -4.64 -6.38 8.11
CA THR A 26 -4.07 -5.84 6.87
C THR A 26 -4.28 -4.33 6.80
N VAL A 27 -3.65 -3.67 5.83
CA VAL A 27 -3.78 -2.24 5.57
C VAL A 27 -4.38 -2.00 4.18
N MET A 28 -5.40 -1.14 4.11
CA MET A 28 -5.96 -0.69 2.85
C MET A 28 -5.31 0.62 2.41
N LEU A 29 -4.88 0.69 1.15
CA LEU A 29 -4.26 1.85 0.54
C LEU A 29 -5.05 2.28 -0.71
N ALA A 30 -4.94 3.55 -1.10
CA ALA A 30 -5.47 4.04 -2.36
C ALA A 30 -4.35 4.08 -3.41
N PRO A 31 -4.43 3.32 -4.52
CA PRO A 31 -3.44 3.37 -5.59
C PRO A 31 -3.47 4.73 -6.29
N ALA A 32 -2.30 5.27 -6.63
CA ALA A 32 -2.21 6.62 -7.20
C ALA A 32 -2.59 6.68 -8.68
N THR A 33 -2.64 5.55 -9.40
CA THR A 33 -2.99 5.46 -10.83
C THR A 33 -4.35 6.10 -11.13
N GLY A 34 -5.33 5.98 -10.23
CA GLY A 34 -6.64 6.62 -10.34
C GLY A 34 -6.66 8.14 -10.15
N PHE A 35 -5.54 8.76 -9.77
CA PHE A 35 -5.42 10.21 -9.54
C PHE A 35 -4.77 10.97 -10.69
N TYR A 36 -4.21 10.26 -11.68
CA TYR A 36 -3.59 10.87 -12.85
C TYR A 36 -4.45 10.64 -14.10
N GLY A 37 -4.69 11.70 -14.88
CA GLY A 37 -5.29 11.57 -16.21
C GLY A 37 -4.31 11.04 -17.27
N THR A 38 -3.00 11.13 -16.99
CA THR A 38 -1.94 10.66 -17.89
C THR A 38 -1.62 9.19 -17.64
N ALA A 39 -1.74 8.37 -18.67
CA ALA A 39 -1.46 6.94 -18.59
C ALA A 39 -0.01 6.65 -18.13
N GLY A 40 0.15 5.68 -17.23
CA GLY A 40 1.44 5.22 -16.72
C GLY A 40 1.96 5.97 -15.48
N LEU A 41 1.41 7.12 -15.13
CA LEU A 41 1.76 7.82 -13.89
C LEU A 41 1.13 7.15 -12.67
N GLY A 42 1.76 7.32 -11.50
CA GLY A 42 1.27 6.78 -10.23
C GLY A 42 1.47 5.27 -10.04
N ARG A 43 2.12 4.58 -10.98
CA ARG A 43 2.29 3.12 -10.98
C ARG A 43 3.00 2.56 -9.74
N GLN A 44 3.89 3.32 -9.10
CA GLN A 44 4.59 2.91 -7.87
C GLN A 44 4.18 3.77 -6.68
N GLU A 45 3.08 4.50 -6.80
CA GLU A 45 2.68 5.51 -5.83
C GLU A 45 1.34 5.14 -5.20
N VAL A 46 1.19 5.50 -3.93
CA VAL A 46 -0.04 5.33 -3.15
C VAL A 46 -0.35 6.60 -2.36
N ARG A 47 -1.62 6.72 -1.95
CA ARG A 47 -2.10 7.76 -1.04
C ARG A 47 -2.42 7.16 0.33
N LEU A 48 -1.88 7.80 1.36
CA LEU A 48 -2.16 7.52 2.77
C LEU A 48 -3.04 8.62 3.35
N ALA A 49 -4.06 8.23 4.12
CA ALA A 49 -4.93 9.17 4.83
C ALA A 49 -4.73 9.01 6.34
N TYR A 50 -4.29 10.07 7.00
CA TYR A 50 -4.09 10.09 8.46
C TYR A 50 -5.41 10.41 9.17
N VAL A 51 -6.31 9.43 9.19
CA VAL A 51 -7.70 9.57 9.70
C VAL A 51 -8.02 8.60 10.85
N LEU A 52 -7.00 7.94 11.39
CA LEU A 52 -7.10 7.04 12.53
C LEU A 52 -6.39 7.65 13.74
N ASN A 53 -6.60 7.05 14.92
CA ASN A 53 -5.82 7.39 16.11
C ASN A 53 -4.34 6.97 15.92
N ILE A 54 -3.47 7.47 16.80
CA ILE A 54 -2.01 7.27 16.70
C ILE A 54 -1.64 5.78 16.77
N GLU A 55 -2.25 5.03 17.68
CA GLU A 55 -1.97 3.60 17.89
C GLU A 55 -2.29 2.77 16.64
N SER A 56 -3.45 3.01 16.03
CA SER A 56 -3.85 2.35 14.78
C SER A 56 -2.97 2.77 13.60
N ILE A 57 -2.49 4.02 13.57
CA ILE A 57 -1.53 4.45 12.53
C ILE A 57 -0.21 3.69 12.68
N HIS A 58 0.32 3.54 13.89
CA HIS A 58 1.55 2.76 14.11
C HIS A 58 1.37 1.31 13.66
N ALA A 59 0.29 0.63 14.09
CA ALA A 59 0.01 -0.74 13.67
C ALA A 59 -0.13 -0.88 12.14
N ALA A 60 -0.77 0.08 11.47
CA ALA A 60 -0.89 0.10 10.01
C ALA A 60 0.46 0.27 9.32
N MET A 61 1.38 1.07 9.88
CA MET A 61 2.73 1.24 9.34
C MET A 61 3.60 0.00 9.55
N ASP A 62 3.51 -0.66 10.70
CA ASP A 62 4.20 -1.93 10.95
C ASP A 62 3.72 -3.03 9.99
N CYS A 63 2.39 -3.10 9.79
CA CYS A 63 1.76 -3.99 8.80
C CYS A 63 2.26 -3.71 7.38
N LEU A 64 2.33 -2.44 6.97
CA LEU A 64 2.84 -2.03 5.67
C LEU A 64 4.33 -2.37 5.50
N GLU A 65 5.15 -2.17 6.54
CA GLU A 65 6.56 -2.52 6.50
C GLU A 65 6.75 -4.04 6.30
N ALA A 66 5.97 -4.85 7.02
CA ALA A 66 5.98 -6.30 6.86
C ALA A 66 5.51 -6.73 5.46
N ALA A 67 4.45 -6.13 4.94
CA ALA A 67 3.94 -6.38 3.59
C ALA A 67 5.01 -6.13 2.52
N LEU A 68 5.68 -4.98 2.60
CA LEU A 68 6.72 -4.61 1.63
C LEU A 68 7.89 -5.59 1.65
N LYS A 69 8.22 -6.24 2.78
CA LYS A 69 9.31 -7.24 2.87
C LYS A 69 9.03 -8.50 2.06
N VAL A 70 7.77 -8.91 1.94
CA VAL A 70 7.40 -10.21 1.36
C VAL A 70 6.61 -10.11 0.06
N TYR A 71 6.22 -8.90 -0.35
CA TYR A 71 5.48 -8.68 -1.59
C TYR A 71 6.29 -9.20 -2.80
N PRO A 72 5.74 -10.13 -3.61
CA PRO A 72 6.46 -10.73 -4.74
C PRO A 72 6.89 -9.74 -5.82
N GLY A 73 6.15 -8.63 -5.98
CA GLY A 73 6.43 -7.58 -6.96
C GLY A 73 7.34 -6.46 -6.44
N ARG A 74 8.05 -6.66 -5.32
CA ARG A 74 8.95 -5.64 -4.75
C ARG A 74 10.13 -5.36 -5.71
N GLN A 75 10.54 -4.08 -5.81
CA GLN A 75 11.69 -3.62 -6.60
C GLN A 75 12.66 -2.76 -5.79
#